data_AF-A0A7U3UMD8-F1
#
_entry.id   AF-A0A7U3UMD8-F1
#
_cell.length_a   1.000
_cell.length_b   1.000
_cell.length_c   1.000
_cell.angle_alpha   90.00
_cell.angle_beta   90.00
_cell.angle_gamma   90.00
#
_symmetry.space_group_name_H-M   'P 1'
#
loop_
_entity.id
_entity.type
_entity.pdbx_description
1 polymer ?
#
loop_
_entity_poly.entity_id
_entity_poly.type
_entity_poly.pdbx_seq_one_letter_code
_entity_poly.pdbx_strand_id
1 'polypeptide(L)'
;MDEHHKGAIVTAGAFARAIGAVDEPPLLVLLNSCHSAPQAEKLIGTVPFAIGMSDSIGDVDAMTYAARFYAAIADGQSVEGAHHVSQAAIEMNGLPDYDLPTLACASDVDPRTTRLVTPPPA
;
A
#
# COMPACT_ATOMS: atom_id res chain seq x y z
N MET A 1 0.36 -18.33 27.68
CA MET A 1 0.39 -19.12 26.44
C MET A 1 -0.57 -18.43 25.52
N ASP A 2 -0.06 -17.72 24.53
CA ASP A 2 -0.90 -16.96 23.61
C ASP A 2 -1.65 -17.98 22.75
N GLU A 3 -2.98 -18.04 22.90
CA GLU A 3 -3.83 -18.75 21.96
C GLU A 3 -3.54 -18.20 20.57
N HIS A 4 -3.00 -19.03 19.68
CA HIS A 4 -2.88 -18.67 18.27
C HIS A 4 -4.30 -18.45 17.75
N HIS A 5 -4.67 -17.18 17.57
CA HIS A 5 -5.94 -16.81 16.95
C HIS A 5 -6.04 -17.52 15.60
N LYS A 6 -7.07 -18.35 15.44
CA LYS A 6 -7.37 -19.00 14.17
C LYS A 6 -7.82 -17.91 13.19
N GLY A 7 -7.00 -17.66 12.17
CA GLY A 7 -7.32 -16.65 11.15
C GLY A 7 -8.70 -16.89 10.53
N ALA A 8 -9.44 -15.81 10.30
CA ALA A 8 -10.71 -15.85 9.56
C ALA A 8 -10.45 -15.47 8.10
N ILE A 9 -10.99 -16.23 7.16
CA ILE A 9 -10.94 -15.88 5.74
C ILE A 9 -11.90 -14.71 5.51
N VAL A 10 -11.36 -13.59 5.05
CA VAL A 10 -12.13 -12.38 4.69
C VAL A 10 -12.15 -12.24 3.18
N THR A 11 -13.35 -12.07 2.62
CA THR A 11 -13.48 -11.79 1.17
C THR A 11 -13.09 -10.35 0.88
N ALA A 12 -12.57 -10.07 -0.33
CA ALA A 12 -12.24 -8.71 -0.75
C ALA A 12 -13.41 -7.74 -0.59
N GLY A 13 -14.64 -8.17 -0.89
CA GLY A 13 -15.84 -7.34 -0.71
C GLY A 13 -16.20 -7.10 0.75
N ALA A 14 -16.00 -8.07 1.65
CA ALA A 14 -16.18 -7.86 3.08
C ALA A 14 -15.14 -6.89 3.64
N PHE A 15 -13.90 -7.00 3.19
CA PHE A 15 -12.82 -6.09 3.56
C PHE A 15 -13.11 -4.65 3.09
N ALA A 16 -13.48 -4.46 1.81
CA ALA A 16 -13.85 -3.15 1.28
C ALA A 16 -15.01 -2.51 2.06
N ARG A 17 -16.06 -3.27 2.37
CA ARG A 17 -17.16 -2.77 3.21
C ARG A 17 -16.70 -2.36 4.60
N ALA A 18 -15.79 -3.10 5.22
CA ALA A 18 -15.26 -2.74 6.53
C ALA A 18 -14.45 -1.43 6.48
N ILE A 19 -13.61 -1.26 5.46
CA ILE A 19 -12.83 -0.03 5.24
C ILE A 19 -13.75 1.18 4.99
N GLY A 20 -14.85 1.01 4.27
CA GLY A 20 -15.81 2.08 3.99
C GLY A 20 -16.86 2.31 5.07
N ALA A 21 -16.89 1.51 6.15
CA ALA A 21 -17.91 1.61 7.20
C ALA A 21 -17.56 2.63 8.31
N VAL A 22 -16.38 3.24 8.25
CA VAL A 22 -15.95 4.27 9.21
C VAL A 22 -16.36 5.66 8.71
N ASP A 23 -16.48 6.61 9.65
CA ASP A 23 -16.85 7.99 9.33
C ASP A 23 -15.82 8.67 8.40
N GLU A 24 -14.53 8.33 8.58
CA GLU A 24 -13.42 8.83 7.78
C GLU A 24 -12.58 7.65 7.23
N PRO A 25 -12.88 7.16 6.01
CA PRO A 25 -12.11 6.10 5.38
C PRO A 25 -10.65 6.52 5.14
N PRO A 26 -9.71 5.57 5.16
CA PRO A 26 -8.31 5.87 4.89
C PRO A 26 -8.12 6.37 3.46
N LEU A 27 -7.19 7.32 3.28
CA LEU A 27 -6.83 7.82 1.95
C LEU A 27 -6.04 6.79 1.13
N LEU A 28 -5.25 5.96 1.81
CA LEU A 28 -4.39 4.94 1.20
C LEU A 28 -4.46 3.64 1.99
N VAL A 29 -4.57 2.53 1.29
CA VAL A 29 -4.41 1.18 1.85
C VAL A 29 -3.21 0.49 1.21
N LEU A 30 -2.26 0.00 2.01
CA LEU A 30 -1.15 -0.84 1.55
C LEU A 30 -1.40 -2.29 1.96
N LEU A 31 -1.71 -3.16 0.99
CA LEU A 31 -1.80 -4.60 1.16
C LEU A 31 -0.42 -5.23 0.96
N ASN A 32 0.35 -5.30 2.03
CA ASN A 32 1.66 -5.96 2.03
C ASN A 32 1.52 -7.49 2.09
N SER A 33 0.85 -8.08 1.10
CA SER A 33 0.61 -9.52 1.00
C SER A 33 0.67 -10.00 -0.44
N CYS A 34 1.10 -11.24 -0.65
CA CYS A 34 1.14 -11.87 -1.97
C CYS A 34 -0.20 -11.83 -2.70
N HIS A 35 -0.17 -11.67 -4.03
CA HIS A 35 -1.34 -11.69 -4.92
C HIS A 35 -2.49 -10.76 -4.46
N SER A 36 -2.16 -9.57 -3.98
CA SER A 36 -3.12 -8.61 -3.43
C SER A 36 -3.51 -7.49 -4.38
N ALA A 37 -2.91 -7.39 -5.57
CA ALA A 37 -3.27 -6.38 -6.56
C ALA A 37 -4.77 -6.41 -6.95
N PRO A 38 -5.41 -7.58 -7.20
CA PRO A 38 -6.85 -7.61 -7.47
C PRO A 38 -7.73 -7.13 -6.31
N GLN A 39 -7.25 -7.24 -5.07
CA GLN A 39 -7.92 -6.77 -3.87
C GLN A 39 -7.72 -5.26 -3.73
N ALA A 40 -6.53 -4.74 -4.04
CA ALA A 40 -6.25 -3.31 -4.08
C ALA A 40 -7.14 -2.60 -5.11
N GLU A 41 -7.29 -3.16 -6.32
CA GLU A 41 -8.19 -2.61 -7.34
C GLU A 41 -9.65 -2.54 -6.86
N LYS A 42 -10.13 -3.56 -6.13
CA LYS A 42 -11.49 -3.59 -5.58
C LYS A 42 -11.74 -2.59 -4.47
N LEU A 43 -10.68 -2.03 -3.87
CA LEU A 43 -10.80 -0.97 -2.87
C LEU A 43 -10.99 0.40 -3.51
N ILE A 44 -10.66 0.55 -4.80
CA ILE A 44 -10.85 1.81 -5.52
C ILE A 44 -12.35 2.14 -5.60
N GLY A 45 -12.69 3.36 -5.22
CA GLY A 45 -14.07 3.82 -5.01
C GLY A 45 -14.56 3.72 -3.56
N THR A 46 -13.87 2.96 -2.71
CA THR A 46 -13.96 3.08 -1.24
C THR A 46 -12.84 3.96 -0.70
N VAL A 47 -11.63 3.76 -1.22
CA VAL A 47 -10.45 4.58 -0.91
C VAL A 47 -9.86 5.17 -2.20
N PRO A 48 -9.23 6.35 -2.14
CA PRO A 48 -8.61 6.96 -3.31
C PRO A 48 -7.40 6.19 -3.86
N PHE A 49 -6.59 5.60 -2.98
CA PHE A 49 -5.36 4.89 -3.35
C PHE A 49 -5.28 3.52 -2.66
N ALA A 50 -4.78 2.53 -3.40
CA ALA A 50 -4.46 1.23 -2.83
C ALA A 50 -3.19 0.67 -3.47
N ILE A 51 -2.32 0.08 -2.66
CA ILE A 51 -1.13 -0.64 -3.13
C ILE A 51 -1.30 -2.12 -2.83
N GLY A 52 -0.99 -2.98 -3.80
CA GLY A 52 -0.97 -4.43 -3.63
C GLY A 52 0.11 -5.09 -4.48
N MET A 53 0.30 -6.39 -4.30
CA MET A 53 1.33 -7.18 -4.98
C MET A 53 0.70 -7.96 -6.14
N SER A 54 1.28 -7.85 -7.34
CA SER A 54 0.80 -8.57 -8.53
C SER A 54 1.02 -10.09 -8.42
N ASP A 55 2.07 -10.51 -7.71
CA ASP A 55 2.42 -11.91 -7.47
C ASP A 55 2.85 -12.14 -6.00
N SER A 56 3.48 -13.29 -5.74
CA SER A 56 4.18 -13.61 -4.50
C SER A 56 5.45 -12.79 -4.36
N ILE A 57 5.57 -12.06 -3.26
CA ILE A 57 6.72 -11.25 -2.91
C ILE A 57 7.50 -11.91 -1.76
N GLY A 58 8.83 -11.90 -1.82
CA GLY A 58 9.67 -12.36 -0.73
C GLY A 58 9.56 -11.48 0.52
N ASP A 59 9.73 -12.07 1.71
CA ASP A 59 9.61 -11.33 2.98
C ASP A 59 10.60 -10.15 3.06
N VAL A 60 11.83 -10.32 2.57
CA VAL A 60 12.86 -9.29 2.59
C VAL A 60 12.51 -8.13 1.64
N ASP A 61 12.03 -8.45 0.45
CA ASP A 61 11.55 -7.51 -0.56
C ASP A 61 10.35 -6.71 -0.02
N ALA A 62 9.36 -7.40 0.57
CA ALA A 62 8.18 -6.81 1.18
C ALA A 62 8.53 -5.89 2.37
N MET A 63 9.45 -6.31 3.23
CA MET A 63 9.94 -5.50 4.34
C MET A 63 10.69 -4.26 3.84
N THR A 64 11.56 -4.43 2.83
CA THR A 64 12.32 -3.33 2.22
C THR A 64 11.38 -2.31 1.59
N TYR A 65 10.38 -2.79 0.84
CA TYR A 65 9.34 -1.96 0.25
C TYR A 65 8.61 -1.16 1.32
N ALA A 66 8.02 -1.83 2.31
CA ALA A 66 7.18 -1.19 3.31
C ALA A 66 7.97 -0.18 4.15
N ALA A 67 9.18 -0.54 4.60
CA ALA A 67 10.04 0.36 5.36
C ALA A 67 10.38 1.62 4.57
N ARG A 68 10.78 1.48 3.29
CA ARG A 68 11.09 2.64 2.45
C ARG A 68 9.85 3.47 2.13
N PHE A 69 8.72 2.81 1.90
CA PHE A 69 7.46 3.47 1.56
C PHE A 69 6.98 4.36 2.71
N TYR A 70 6.92 3.83 3.93
CA TYR A 70 6.53 4.61 5.09
C TYR A 70 7.51 5.75 5.40
N ALA A 71 8.82 5.53 5.22
CA ALA A 71 9.81 6.60 5.37
C ALA A 71 9.61 7.70 4.31
N ALA A 72 9.37 7.35 3.05
CA ALA A 72 9.15 8.32 1.98
C ALA A 72 7.86 9.14 2.20
N ILE A 73 6.78 8.52 2.69
CA ILE A 73 5.57 9.23 3.10
C ILE A 73 5.87 10.19 4.26
N ALA A 74 6.64 9.77 5.26
CA ALA A 74 7.04 10.61 6.39
C ALA A 74 7.95 11.79 5.97
N ASP A 75 8.81 11.59 4.97
CA ASP A 75 9.60 12.63 4.29
C ASP A 75 8.74 13.56 3.43
N GLY A 76 7.42 13.35 3.43
CA GLY A 76 6.43 14.18 2.76
C GLY A 76 6.30 13.90 1.28
N GLN A 77 6.86 12.82 0.72
CA GLN A 77 6.70 12.48 -0.71
C GLN A 77 5.23 12.33 -1.10
N SER A 78 4.94 12.50 -2.40
CA SER A 78 3.62 12.13 -2.94
C SER A 78 3.43 10.61 -2.91
N VAL A 79 2.19 10.14 -3.02
CA VAL A 79 1.89 8.69 -3.03
C VAL A 79 2.65 7.97 -4.15
N GLU A 80 2.66 8.51 -5.37
CA GLU A 80 3.42 7.94 -6.49
C GLU A 80 4.93 8.01 -6.25
N GLY A 81 5.43 9.14 -5.74
CA GLY A 81 6.85 9.30 -5.43
C GLY A 81 7.34 8.31 -4.37
N ALA A 82 6.55 8.12 -3.31
CA ALA A 82 6.83 7.14 -2.26
C ALA A 82 6.79 5.70 -2.81
N HIS A 83 5.87 5.39 -3.73
CA HIS A 83 5.80 4.09 -4.39
C HIS A 83 7.08 3.82 -5.20
N HIS A 84 7.44 4.71 -6.13
CA HIS A 84 8.59 4.53 -7.02
C HIS A 84 9.92 4.46 -6.27
N VAL A 85 10.16 5.33 -5.28
CA VAL A 85 11.42 5.28 -4.51
C VAL A 85 11.56 4.00 -3.69
N SER A 86 10.44 3.35 -3.35
CA SER A 86 10.44 2.08 -2.63
C SER A 86 10.73 0.90 -3.54
N GLN A 87 10.18 0.88 -4.76
CA GLN A 87 10.57 -0.08 -5.80
C GLN A 87 12.07 0.04 -6.12
N ALA A 88 12.54 1.27 -6.35
CA ALA A 88 13.95 1.53 -6.60
C ALA A 88 14.85 1.05 -5.44
N ALA A 89 14.39 1.15 -4.18
CA ALA A 89 15.16 0.66 -3.04
C ALA A 89 15.30 -0.87 -3.01
N ILE A 90 14.29 -1.63 -3.43
CA ILE A 90 14.38 -3.08 -3.60
C ILE A 90 15.41 -3.38 -4.69
N GLU A 91 15.29 -2.74 -5.85
CA GLU A 91 16.19 -2.95 -6.99
C GLU A 91 17.66 -2.61 -6.64
N MET A 92 17.90 -1.47 -5.98
CA MET A 92 19.24 -1.06 -5.54
C MET A 92 19.87 -2.00 -4.50
N ASN A 93 19.04 -2.72 -3.74
CA ASN A 93 19.51 -3.74 -2.80
C ASN A 93 19.77 -5.10 -3.48
N GLY A 94 19.59 -5.21 -4.80
CA GLY A 94 19.78 -6.44 -5.56
C GLY A 94 18.69 -7.50 -5.32
N LEU A 95 17.51 -7.06 -4.88
CA LEU A 95 16.35 -7.90 -4.60
C LEU A 95 15.45 -8.01 -5.84
N PRO A 96 14.86 -9.20 -6.12
CA PRO A 96 14.23 -9.48 -7.41
C PRO A 96 12.83 -8.89 -7.59
N ASP A 97 12.07 -8.66 -6.52
CA ASP A 97 10.61 -8.46 -6.61
C ASP A 97 10.20 -6.97 -6.64
N TYR A 98 11.06 -6.11 -7.20
CA TYR A 98 10.89 -4.66 -7.14
C TYR A 98 9.69 -4.13 -7.93
N ASP A 99 9.25 -4.85 -8.96
CA ASP A 99 8.13 -4.49 -9.84
C ASP A 99 6.79 -5.12 -9.42
N LEU A 100 6.77 -5.98 -8.41
CA LEU A 100 5.54 -6.62 -7.91
C LEU A 100 4.58 -5.66 -7.20
N PRO A 101 5.04 -4.68 -6.39
CA PRO A 101 4.16 -3.67 -5.82
C PRO A 101 3.51 -2.86 -6.95
N THR A 102 2.19 -2.68 -6.87
CA THR A 102 1.39 -1.95 -7.87
C THR A 102 0.52 -0.94 -7.15
N LEU A 103 0.44 0.28 -7.70
CA LEU A 103 -0.41 1.36 -7.20
C LEU A 103 -1.68 1.48 -8.03
N ALA A 104 -2.83 1.25 -7.41
CA ALA A 104 -4.15 1.54 -7.94
C ALA A 104 -4.64 2.90 -7.44
N CYS A 105 -5.33 3.65 -8.30
CA CYS A 105 -5.75 5.03 -8.05
C CYS A 105 -7.15 5.29 -8.60
N ALA A 106 -7.98 6.01 -7.85
CA ALA A 106 -9.26 6.52 -8.35
C ALA A 106 -9.06 7.59 -9.43
N SER A 107 -10.01 7.71 -10.35
CA SER A 107 -9.88 8.56 -11.54
C SER A 107 -9.93 10.07 -11.28
N ASP A 108 -10.42 10.48 -10.10
CA ASP A 108 -10.66 11.86 -9.69
C ASP A 108 -9.55 12.42 -8.78
N VAL A 109 -8.51 11.63 -8.49
CA VAL A 109 -7.34 12.03 -7.69
C VAL A 109 -6.04 11.79 -8.45
N ASP A 110 -4.99 12.55 -8.14
CA ASP A 110 -3.68 12.43 -8.79
C ASP A 110 -2.60 12.01 -7.79
N PRO A 111 -2.06 10.77 -7.89
CA PRO A 111 -1.11 10.24 -6.93
C PRO A 111 0.24 10.99 -6.95
N ARG A 112 0.51 11.76 -8.00
CA ARG A 112 1.74 12.57 -8.15
C ARG A 112 1.74 13.81 -7.29
N THR A 113 0.55 14.32 -6.97
CA THR A 113 0.38 15.56 -6.20
C THR A 113 -0.16 15.31 -4.80
N THR A 114 -0.82 14.17 -4.55
CA THR A 114 -1.32 13.83 -3.21
C THR A 114 -0.18 13.50 -2.26
N ARG A 115 -0.09 14.26 -1.16
CA ARG A 115 0.80 14.02 -0.02
C ARG A 115 -0.05 13.68 1.20
N LEU A 116 0.37 12.67 1.96
CA LEU A 116 -0.36 12.21 3.16
C LEU A 116 0.17 12.83 4.46
N VAL A 117 1.34 13.46 4.40
CA VAL A 117 1.98 14.14 5.53
C VAL A 117 2.24 15.58 5.11
N THR A 118 1.78 16.51 5.94
CA THR A 118 2.14 17.92 5.82
C THR A 118 3.47 18.12 6.53
N PRO A 119 4.53 18.59 5.85
CA PRO A 119 5.79 18.89 6.52
C PRO A 119 5.59 19.99 7.58
N PRO A 120 6.38 19.99 8.67
CA PRO A 120 6.34 21.05 9.65
C PRO A 120 6.57 22.42 8.97
N PRO A 121 5.96 23.51 9.49
CA PRO A 121 6.32 24.85 9.07
C PRO A 121 7.84 25.07 9.25
N ALA A 122 8.45 25.77 8.29
CA ALA A 122 9.85 26.18 8.35
C ALA A 122 10.13 27.19 9.47
#